data_AF-A0A7L4GGF6-F1
#
_entry.id   AF-A0A7L4GGF6-F1
#
_cell.length_a   1.000
_cell.length_b   1.000
_cell.length_c   1.000
_cell.angle_alpha   90.00
_cell.angle_beta   90.00
_cell.angle_gamma   90.00
#
_symmetry.space_group_name_H-M   'P 1'
#
loop_
_entity.id
_entity.type
_entity.pdbx_description
1 polymer ?
#
loop_
_entity_poly.entity_id
_entity_poly.type
_entity_poly.pdbx_seq_one_letter_code
_entity_poly.pdbx_strand_id
1 'polypeptide(L)'
;MAPTVPLALLVLVTLLAPGLGVAFPGCDYPAHLWCSSWEIAVACQAESRCTNLSRPAVAPVELSLYYESLCPACRWFLVQELFTTWLLLPAEALSITLVPYGNAEVGTDPTRGRGRWSRCRRPRSDRLILQERNVSGKWHFQCQHGAEECLGNMIETCLMHEAKNFSTYFPVIFCLESGSSVTKNLEACLQIYAPQLDGGRIAACVQGDTGAALMHRNAQLTEALSPPHQYVPWIVINGKHTDELQAQAEASLLGLICRLYQ
;
A
#
# COMPACT_ATOMS: atom_id res chain seq x y z
N MET A 1 -42.14 -5.55 -49.34
CA MET A 1 -43.06 -4.71 -48.54
C MET A 1 -43.70 -5.62 -47.50
N ALA A 2 -43.26 -5.52 -46.25
CA ALA A 2 -43.85 -6.22 -45.10
C ALA A 2 -44.12 -5.15 -44.03
N PRO A 3 -45.27 -5.20 -43.34
CA PRO A 3 -45.79 -4.06 -42.59
C PRO A 3 -45.07 -3.87 -41.25
N THR A 4 -44.90 -2.61 -40.89
CA THR A 4 -44.41 -2.14 -39.59
C THR A 4 -45.50 -2.33 -38.53
N VAL A 5 -45.19 -3.05 -37.44
CA VAL A 5 -46.04 -3.13 -36.25
C VAL A 5 -45.64 -1.99 -35.30
N PRO A 6 -46.58 -1.17 -34.81
CA PRO A 6 -46.26 0.03 -34.04
C PRO A 6 -45.78 -0.34 -32.62
N LEU A 7 -44.71 0.35 -32.20
CA LEU A 7 -43.94 0.17 -30.97
C LEU A 7 -44.66 0.64 -29.67
N ALA A 8 -46.00 0.57 -29.62
CA ALA A 8 -46.80 1.30 -28.63
C ALA A 8 -47.65 0.40 -27.68
N LEU A 9 -47.35 -0.90 -27.57
CA LEU A 9 -48.19 -1.83 -26.79
C LEU A 9 -47.43 -2.83 -25.90
N LEU A 10 -46.25 -2.45 -25.39
CA LEU A 10 -45.51 -3.26 -24.39
C LEU A 10 -44.99 -2.43 -23.19
N VAL A 11 -45.66 -1.32 -22.84
CA VAL A 11 -45.29 -0.49 -21.67
C VAL A 11 -46.41 -0.44 -20.61
N LEU A 12 -47.36 -1.38 -20.59
CA LEU A 12 -48.47 -1.32 -19.63
C LEU A 12 -48.80 -2.62 -18.88
N VAL A 13 -47.80 -3.45 -18.55
CA VAL A 13 -47.95 -4.54 -17.56
C VAL A 13 -46.70 -4.72 -16.69
N THR A 14 -46.21 -3.67 -16.04
CA THR A 14 -45.17 -3.80 -14.98
C THR A 14 -45.40 -2.87 -13.78
N LEU A 15 -46.66 -2.59 -13.42
CA LEU A 15 -46.99 -1.79 -12.22
C LEU A 15 -47.87 -2.51 -11.19
N LEU A 16 -48.02 -3.84 -11.24
CA LEU A 16 -48.79 -4.60 -10.24
C LEU A 16 -48.17 -5.95 -9.84
N ALA A 17 -46.85 -6.04 -9.71
CA ALA A 17 -46.22 -7.14 -8.99
C ALA A 17 -45.02 -6.64 -8.17
N PRO A 18 -45.18 -6.37 -6.86
CA PRO A 18 -44.02 -6.32 -5.98
C PRO A 18 -43.51 -7.76 -5.85
N GLY A 19 -42.36 -8.05 -6.44
CA GLY A 19 -41.70 -9.34 -6.26
C GLY A 19 -41.51 -10.15 -7.54
N LEU A 20 -40.68 -9.64 -8.45
CA LEU A 20 -39.72 -10.54 -9.10
C LEU A 20 -38.39 -10.34 -8.36
N GLY A 21 -38.38 -10.83 -7.11
CA GLY A 21 -37.13 -11.12 -6.44
C GLY A 21 -36.43 -12.20 -7.26
N VAL A 22 -35.20 -11.94 -7.66
CA VAL A 22 -34.29 -12.99 -8.10
C VAL A 22 -34.31 -14.04 -6.99
N ALA A 23 -34.77 -15.26 -7.28
CA ALA A 23 -34.77 -16.34 -6.33
C ALA A 23 -33.33 -16.68 -6.00
N PHE A 24 -32.82 -16.15 -4.88
CA PHE A 24 -31.64 -16.69 -4.24
C PHE A 24 -31.97 -18.11 -3.81
N PRO A 25 -31.06 -19.08 -3.96
CA PRO A 25 -31.29 -20.45 -3.49
C PRO A 25 -31.69 -20.35 -2.02
N GLY A 26 -32.89 -20.85 -1.71
CA GLY A 26 -33.45 -20.78 -0.36
C GLY A 26 -32.47 -21.39 0.61
N CYS A 27 -32.23 -20.70 1.73
CA CYS A 27 -31.30 -21.17 2.74
C CYS A 27 -31.67 -22.60 3.19
N ASP A 28 -30.72 -23.52 3.08
CA ASP A 28 -30.88 -24.95 3.40
C ASP A 28 -31.00 -25.19 4.92
N TYR A 29 -30.90 -24.14 5.74
CA TYR A 29 -31.03 -24.21 7.19
C TYR A 29 -32.48 -23.92 7.65
N PRO A 30 -33.05 -24.75 8.53
CA PRO A 30 -34.27 -24.44 9.26
C PRO A 30 -34.22 -23.07 9.96
N ALA A 31 -35.34 -22.32 9.98
CA ALA A 31 -35.43 -20.97 10.54
C ALA A 31 -34.92 -20.83 11.99
N HIS A 32 -35.07 -21.88 12.81
CA HIS A 32 -34.60 -21.88 14.19
C HIS A 32 -33.06 -21.92 14.31
N LEU A 33 -32.36 -22.32 13.24
CA LEU A 33 -30.89 -22.34 13.18
C LEU A 33 -30.31 -21.05 12.61
N TRP A 34 -31.14 -20.13 12.08
CA TRP A 34 -30.66 -18.92 11.42
C TRP A 34 -29.77 -18.04 12.30
N CYS A 35 -29.98 -18.05 13.62
CA CYS A 35 -29.16 -17.32 14.58
C CYS A 35 -28.18 -18.20 15.38
N SER A 36 -27.91 -19.42 14.92
CA SER A 36 -27.01 -20.36 15.63
C SER A 36 -25.52 -20.10 15.38
N SER A 37 -25.17 -19.45 14.27
CA SER A 37 -23.82 -19.00 13.93
C SER A 37 -23.88 -17.83 12.95
N TRP A 38 -22.79 -17.07 12.84
CA TRP A 38 -22.69 -15.97 11.88
C TRP A 38 -22.75 -16.48 10.43
N GLU A 39 -22.14 -17.63 10.15
CA GLU A 39 -22.13 -18.27 8.83
C GLU A 39 -23.54 -18.64 8.38
N ILE A 40 -24.35 -19.21 9.28
CA ILE A 40 -25.74 -19.55 8.97
C ILE A 40 -26.59 -18.28 8.82
N ALA A 41 -26.37 -17.27 9.67
CA ALA A 41 -27.08 -16.00 9.54
C ALA A 41 -26.82 -15.33 8.18
N VAL A 42 -25.59 -15.34 7.69
CA VAL A 42 -25.21 -14.82 6.37
C VAL A 42 -25.78 -15.67 5.23
N ALA A 43 -25.63 -17.00 5.31
CA ALA A 43 -26.18 -17.91 4.32
C ALA A 43 -27.70 -17.77 4.14
N CYS A 44 -28.40 -17.30 5.19
CA CYS A 44 -29.84 -17.12 5.23
C CYS A 44 -30.31 -15.65 5.23
N GLN A 45 -29.40 -14.69 5.06
CA GLN A 45 -29.68 -13.24 5.07
C GLN A 45 -30.47 -12.79 6.33
N ALA A 46 -30.16 -13.39 7.48
CA ALA A 46 -30.82 -13.20 8.76
C ALA A 46 -30.00 -12.36 9.76
N GLU A 47 -28.85 -11.82 9.36
CA GLU A 47 -27.89 -11.10 10.20
C GLU A 47 -28.56 -9.95 10.95
N SER A 48 -29.40 -9.17 10.26
CA SER A 48 -30.16 -8.05 10.83
C SER A 48 -31.15 -8.47 11.93
N ARG A 49 -31.54 -9.75 11.99
CA ARG A 49 -32.49 -10.31 12.97
C ARG A 49 -31.79 -11.01 14.13
N CYS A 50 -30.50 -11.31 14.00
CA CYS A 50 -29.72 -12.03 15.00
C CYS A 50 -28.89 -11.05 15.85
N THR A 51 -29.55 -10.20 16.63
CA THR A 51 -28.91 -9.13 17.41
C THR A 51 -27.91 -9.59 18.47
N ASN A 52 -27.97 -10.87 18.86
CA ASN A 52 -27.07 -11.48 19.84
C ASN A 52 -25.89 -12.23 19.19
N LEU A 53 -25.82 -12.31 17.86
CA LEU A 53 -24.65 -12.84 17.17
C LEU A 53 -23.59 -11.75 17.06
N SER A 54 -22.44 -12.00 17.67
CA SER A 54 -21.24 -11.21 17.41
C SER A 54 -20.57 -11.74 16.14
N ARG A 55 -20.25 -10.86 15.19
CA ARG A 55 -19.42 -11.23 14.04
C ARG A 55 -18.11 -11.81 14.57
N PRO A 56 -17.64 -12.96 14.07
CA PRO A 56 -16.32 -13.48 14.42
C PRO A 56 -15.29 -12.37 14.18
N ALA A 57 -14.36 -12.20 15.12
CA ALA A 57 -13.28 -11.27 14.93
C ALA A 57 -12.37 -11.81 13.83
N VAL A 58 -12.54 -11.27 12.62
CA VAL A 58 -11.70 -11.58 11.46
C VAL A 58 -10.41 -10.78 11.59
N ALA A 59 -9.27 -11.44 11.40
CA ALA A 59 -8.00 -10.72 11.36
C ALA A 59 -7.95 -9.83 10.10
N PRO A 60 -7.44 -8.59 10.19
CA PRO A 60 -7.24 -7.76 9.01
C PRO A 60 -6.29 -8.45 8.04
N VAL A 61 -6.47 -8.20 6.74
CA VAL A 61 -5.46 -8.56 5.76
C VAL A 61 -4.26 -7.64 5.97
N GLU A 62 -3.09 -8.23 6.16
CA GLU A 62 -1.85 -7.48 6.34
C GLU A 62 -1.22 -7.21 4.98
N LEU A 63 -0.94 -5.94 4.68
CA LEU A 63 -0.21 -5.52 3.50
C LEU A 63 1.05 -4.77 3.93
N SER A 64 2.22 -5.25 3.50
CA SER A 64 3.47 -4.49 3.58
C SER A 64 3.89 -4.04 2.19
N LEU A 65 4.11 -2.74 2.01
CA LEU A 65 4.59 -2.14 0.78
C LEU A 65 6.05 -1.71 0.97
N TYR A 66 6.95 -2.30 0.20
CA TYR A 66 8.35 -1.88 0.10
C TYR A 66 8.51 -1.07 -1.20
N TYR A 67 8.97 0.17 -1.08
CA TYR A 67 8.89 1.14 -2.17
C TYR A 67 9.96 2.23 -2.07
N GLU A 68 10.03 3.10 -3.08
CA GLU A 68 10.95 4.24 -3.15
C GLU A 68 10.21 5.50 -3.59
N SER A 69 10.54 6.63 -2.96
CA SER A 69 9.82 7.89 -3.12
C SER A 69 9.90 8.52 -4.51
N LEU A 70 10.82 8.07 -5.38
CA LEU A 70 10.92 8.56 -6.78
C LEU A 70 10.64 7.48 -7.82
N CYS A 71 10.27 6.26 -7.42
CA CYS A 71 9.90 5.20 -8.35
C CYS A 71 8.47 5.44 -8.91
N PRO A 72 8.29 5.61 -10.23
CA PRO A 72 6.96 5.90 -10.80
C PRO A 72 5.90 4.83 -10.51
N ALA A 73 6.28 3.54 -10.55
CA ALA A 73 5.36 2.44 -10.26
C ALA A 73 4.97 2.41 -8.77
N CYS A 74 5.91 2.70 -7.87
CA CYS A 74 5.67 2.81 -6.44
C CYS A 74 4.64 3.90 -6.14
N ARG A 75 4.87 5.08 -6.71
CA ARG A 75 3.99 6.25 -6.55
C ARG A 75 2.60 5.98 -7.08
N TRP A 76 2.52 5.38 -8.27
CA TRP A 76 1.22 5.00 -8.84
C TRP A 76 0.47 4.03 -7.94
N PHE A 77 1.12 2.95 -7.48
CA PHE A 77 0.47 1.97 -6.61
C PHE A 77 0.05 2.58 -5.27
N LEU A 78 0.92 3.36 -4.62
CA LEU A 78 0.61 4.00 -3.34
C LEU A 78 -0.58 4.94 -3.45
N VAL A 79 -0.60 5.80 -4.48
CA VAL A 79 -1.62 6.85 -4.65
C VAL A 79 -2.94 6.28 -5.19
N GLN A 80 -2.88 5.41 -6.22
CA GLN A 80 -4.07 4.96 -6.94
C GLN A 80 -4.70 3.71 -6.33
N GLU A 81 -3.89 2.73 -5.92
CA GLU A 81 -4.39 1.46 -5.38
C GLU A 81 -4.47 1.50 -3.86
N LEU A 82 -3.35 1.74 -3.17
CA LEU A 82 -3.25 1.58 -1.72
C LEU A 82 -4.07 2.63 -0.94
N PHE A 83 -3.88 3.91 -1.26
CA PHE A 83 -4.61 4.98 -0.57
C PHE A 83 -6.11 4.92 -0.84
N THR A 84 -6.52 4.68 -2.09
CA THR A 84 -7.94 4.51 -2.45
C THR A 84 -8.56 3.31 -1.75
N THR A 85 -7.86 2.16 -1.72
CA THR A 85 -8.34 0.96 -1.03
C THR A 85 -8.51 1.21 0.46
N TRP A 86 -7.54 1.88 1.10
CA TRP A 86 -7.60 2.25 2.51
C TRP A 86 -8.79 3.17 2.84
N LEU A 87 -9.16 4.09 1.94
CA LEU A 87 -10.33 4.95 2.13
C LEU A 87 -11.67 4.21 2.01
N LEU A 88 -11.73 3.17 1.18
CA LEU A 88 -12.96 2.45 0.87
C LEU A 88 -13.25 1.30 1.82
N LEU A 89 -12.20 0.70 2.40
CA LEU A 89 -12.34 -0.42 3.31
C LEU A 89 -12.64 0.02 4.75
N PRO A 90 -13.38 -0.79 5.50
CA PRO A 90 -13.55 -0.55 6.93
C PRO A 90 -12.20 -0.77 7.65
N ALA A 91 -11.98 -0.07 8.77
CA ALA A 91 -10.66 0.00 9.42
C ALA A 91 -10.13 -1.35 9.93
N GLU A 92 -11.02 -2.34 10.09
CA GLU A 92 -10.67 -3.71 10.52
C GLU A 92 -10.29 -4.65 9.36
N ALA A 93 -10.47 -4.24 8.11
CA ALA A 93 -10.21 -5.11 6.96
C ALA A 93 -8.76 -5.12 6.49
N LEU A 94 -8.01 -4.03 6.70
CA LEU A 94 -6.68 -3.85 6.11
C LEU A 94 -5.72 -3.21 7.11
N SER A 95 -4.61 -3.91 7.38
CA SER A 95 -3.48 -3.41 8.15
C SER A 95 -2.31 -3.12 7.21
N ILE A 96 -1.81 -1.88 7.20
CA ILE A 96 -0.81 -1.43 6.22
C ILE A 96 0.52 -1.14 6.93
N THR A 97 1.60 -1.68 6.39
CA THR A 97 2.98 -1.33 6.72
C THR A 97 3.66 -0.72 5.50
N LEU A 98 4.32 0.42 5.70
CA LEU A 98 5.08 1.11 4.65
C LEU A 98 6.58 0.99 4.96
N VAL A 99 7.37 0.66 3.96
CA VAL A 99 8.85 0.55 4.08
C VAL A 99 9.49 1.33 2.94
N PRO A 100 9.67 2.66 3.10
CA PRO A 100 10.39 3.49 2.13
C PRO A 100 11.89 3.20 2.23
N TYR A 101 12.41 2.47 1.25
CA TYR A 101 13.83 2.14 1.10
C TYR A 101 14.08 1.55 -0.29
N GLY A 102 13.27 0.55 -0.64
CA GLY A 102 13.25 -0.17 -1.92
C GLY A 102 14.56 -0.81 -2.33
N ASN A 103 15.02 -0.57 -3.55
CA ASN A 103 16.21 -1.21 -4.12
C ASN A 103 17.53 -0.65 -3.59
N ALA A 104 17.56 0.23 -2.58
CA ALA A 104 18.83 0.60 -1.95
C ALA A 104 19.54 -0.67 -1.43
N GLU A 105 20.84 -0.85 -1.69
CA GLU A 105 21.59 -2.05 -1.29
C GLU A 105 22.71 -1.70 -0.30
N VAL A 106 23.16 -2.69 0.49
CA VAL A 106 24.29 -2.60 1.42
C VAL A 106 25.61 -2.92 0.71
N GLY A 107 26.61 -2.04 0.81
CA GLY A 107 27.89 -2.22 0.12
C GLY A 107 28.97 -2.91 0.96
N THR A 108 29.59 -3.97 0.43
CA THR A 108 30.81 -4.56 1.01
C THR A 108 32.09 -3.79 0.59
N ASP A 109 32.95 -3.50 1.57
CA ASP A 109 34.32 -2.92 1.61
C ASP A 109 35.06 -2.50 0.30
N PRO A 110 35.59 -1.26 0.21
CA PRO A 110 36.36 -0.74 -0.95
C PRO A 110 37.82 -1.22 -1.13
N THR A 111 38.33 -2.26 -0.48
CA THR A 111 39.76 -2.62 -0.62
C THR A 111 40.17 -3.25 -1.97
N ARG A 112 39.27 -3.38 -2.95
CA ARG A 112 39.62 -3.76 -4.33
C ARG A 112 39.29 -2.67 -5.35
N GLY A 113 40.30 -1.89 -5.73
CA GLY A 113 40.33 -1.19 -7.02
C GLY A 113 40.87 0.23 -7.00
N ARG A 114 42.20 0.38 -6.90
CA ARG A 114 42.87 1.64 -7.29
C ARG A 114 42.71 1.84 -8.81
N GLY A 115 41.97 2.86 -9.24
CA GLY A 115 41.81 3.21 -10.65
C GLY A 115 41.45 4.69 -10.85
N ARG A 116 42.25 5.38 -11.66
CA ARG A 116 42.28 6.83 -11.92
C ARG A 116 41.12 7.27 -12.83
N TRP A 117 40.32 8.25 -12.41
CA TRP A 117 39.21 8.80 -13.20
C TRP A 117 39.71 9.67 -14.37
N SER A 118 39.48 9.22 -15.60
CA SER A 118 39.55 10.07 -16.79
C SER A 118 38.59 9.61 -17.89
N ARG A 119 37.72 10.55 -18.30
CA ARG A 119 36.84 10.62 -19.50
C ARG A 119 35.62 9.71 -19.60
N CYS A 120 34.47 10.38 -19.80
CA CYS A 120 33.18 9.82 -20.20
C CYS A 120 33.23 9.06 -21.53
N ARG A 121 32.68 7.84 -21.55
CA ARG A 121 31.99 7.19 -22.67
C ARG A 121 30.80 6.38 -22.11
N ARG A 122 29.64 6.44 -22.78
CA ARG A 122 28.45 5.58 -22.58
C ARG A 122 28.34 4.60 -23.77
N PRO A 123 27.46 3.58 -23.75
CA PRO A 123 26.98 2.74 -22.65
C PRO A 123 26.92 1.22 -23.02
N ARG A 124 26.96 0.30 -22.03
CA ARG A 124 26.30 -1.03 -22.10
C ARG A 124 26.10 -1.56 -20.66
N SER A 125 24.86 -1.92 -20.36
CA SER A 125 24.43 -2.99 -19.44
C SER A 125 25.43 -3.38 -18.35
N ASP A 126 25.46 -2.65 -17.24
CA ASP A 126 25.78 -3.20 -15.93
C ASP A 126 25.05 -2.35 -14.90
N ARG A 127 24.12 -3.01 -14.20
CA ARG A 127 23.34 -2.49 -13.07
C ARG A 127 24.33 -2.34 -11.91
N LEU A 128 24.64 -1.12 -11.48
CA LEU A 128 25.57 -0.77 -10.40
C LEU A 128 25.33 0.74 -10.12
N ILE A 129 25.16 1.28 -8.91
CA ILE A 129 25.69 0.90 -7.59
C ILE A 129 24.78 1.53 -6.51
N LEU A 130 24.29 0.75 -5.55
CA LEU A 130 23.68 1.23 -4.31
C LEU A 130 24.45 0.57 -3.16
N GLN A 131 24.91 1.36 -2.20
CA GLN A 131 25.78 0.88 -1.12
C GLN A 131 25.52 1.67 0.16
N GLU A 132 24.96 0.99 1.16
CA GLU A 132 25.08 1.38 2.55
C GLU A 132 26.52 1.19 3.01
N ARG A 133 27.11 2.23 3.60
CA ARG A 133 28.39 2.12 4.27
C ARG A 133 28.32 2.76 5.64
N ASN A 134 28.79 2.02 6.65
CA ASN A 134 29.17 2.61 7.91
C ASN A 134 30.54 3.28 7.73
N VAL A 135 30.55 4.59 7.49
CA VAL A 135 31.78 5.38 7.41
C VAL A 135 31.94 6.10 8.75
N SER A 136 32.89 5.64 9.56
CA SER A 136 33.22 6.26 10.85
C SER A 136 32.04 6.32 11.84
N GLY A 137 31.19 5.30 11.87
CA GLY A 137 30.02 5.23 12.75
C GLY A 137 28.73 5.82 12.14
N LYS A 138 28.78 6.35 10.91
CA LYS A 138 27.62 6.94 10.23
C LYS A 138 27.21 6.15 9.00
N TRP A 139 25.91 5.90 8.88
CA TRP A 139 25.32 5.23 7.72
C TRP A 139 25.17 6.21 6.55
N HIS A 140 25.68 5.81 5.39
CA HIS A 140 25.52 6.54 4.13
C HIS A 140 24.66 5.73 3.18
N PHE A 141 23.62 6.34 2.62
CA PHE A 141 22.67 5.70 1.71
C PHE A 141 22.89 6.16 0.26
N GLN A 142 22.75 5.24 -0.68
CA GLN A 142 22.74 5.53 -2.12
C GLN A 142 21.44 4.94 -2.67
N CYS A 143 20.73 5.72 -3.50
CA CYS A 143 19.40 5.40 -4.04
C CYS A 143 19.43 5.49 -5.58
N GLN A 144 18.59 4.71 -6.27
CA GLN A 144 18.68 4.50 -7.73
C GLN A 144 18.34 5.78 -8.52
N HIS A 145 17.48 6.64 -7.96
CA HIS A 145 17.13 7.95 -8.51
C HIS A 145 17.91 9.09 -7.84
N GLY A 146 19.05 8.78 -7.20
CA GLY A 146 19.99 9.76 -6.65
C GLY A 146 19.62 10.28 -5.26
N ALA A 147 20.25 11.39 -4.86
CA ALA A 147 20.15 11.90 -3.49
C ALA A 147 18.74 12.41 -3.13
N GLU A 148 17.93 12.83 -4.11
CA GLU A 148 16.56 13.30 -3.85
C GLU A 148 15.64 12.14 -3.42
N GLU A 149 15.84 10.93 -3.96
CA GLU A 149 15.12 9.74 -3.51
C GLU A 149 15.54 9.33 -2.11
N CYS A 150 16.84 9.31 -1.81
CA CYS A 150 17.29 9.03 -0.45
C CYS A 150 16.73 10.03 0.56
N LEU A 151 16.66 11.31 0.18
CA LEU A 151 16.05 12.34 1.01
C LEU A 151 14.54 12.13 1.16
N GLY A 152 13.83 11.77 0.10
CA GLY A 152 12.40 11.45 0.15
C GLY A 152 12.10 10.24 1.04
N ASN A 153 12.81 9.13 0.86
CA ASN A 153 12.71 7.94 1.71
C ASN A 153 12.97 8.28 3.20
N MET A 154 13.98 9.12 3.47
CA MET A 154 14.30 9.59 4.82
C MET A 154 13.19 10.48 5.40
N ILE A 155 12.62 11.41 4.61
CA ILE A 155 11.50 12.27 5.02
C ILE A 155 10.30 11.43 5.42
N GLU A 156 9.90 10.46 4.59
CA GLU A 156 8.75 9.59 4.85
C GLU A 156 8.99 8.72 6.09
N THR A 157 10.19 8.15 6.22
CA THR A 157 10.60 7.39 7.41
C THR A 157 10.52 8.22 8.69
N CYS A 158 11.05 9.45 8.68
CA CYS A 158 11.02 10.35 9.82
C CYS A 158 9.61 10.88 10.12
N LEU A 159 8.80 11.14 9.09
CA LEU A 159 7.39 11.50 9.24
C LEU A 159 6.62 10.40 9.98
N MET A 160 6.81 9.13 9.58
CA MET A 160 6.20 7.99 10.27
C MET A 160 6.64 7.91 11.74
N HIS A 161 7.93 8.13 12.00
CA HIS A 161 8.49 8.12 13.36
C HIS A 161 7.89 9.21 14.26
N GLU A 162 7.84 10.46 13.78
CA GLU A 162 7.35 11.60 14.55
C GLU A 162 5.83 11.55 14.74
N ALA A 163 5.09 11.19 13.68
CA ALA A 163 3.64 11.13 13.72
C ALA A 163 3.12 9.94 14.54
N LYS A 164 3.80 8.78 14.48
CA LYS A 164 3.46 7.49 15.12
C LYS A 164 2.14 6.85 14.69
N ASN A 165 1.11 7.66 14.45
CA ASN A 165 -0.22 7.24 14.10
C ASN A 165 -0.37 7.14 12.58
N PHE A 166 -0.74 5.95 12.11
CA PHE A 166 -0.94 5.65 10.68
C PHE A 166 -1.93 6.61 10.01
N SER A 167 -3.08 6.85 10.62
CA SER A 167 -4.11 7.75 10.10
C SER A 167 -3.65 9.21 10.05
N THR A 168 -2.54 9.56 10.71
CA THR A 168 -1.92 10.89 10.62
C THR A 168 -0.87 10.97 9.51
N TYR A 169 0.09 10.03 9.45
CA TYR A 169 1.16 10.13 8.46
C TYR A 169 0.75 9.67 7.06
N PHE A 170 -0.18 8.70 6.94
CA PHE A 170 -0.47 8.11 5.64
C PHE A 170 -1.09 9.11 4.64
N PRO A 171 -2.03 9.99 5.05
CA PRO A 171 -2.50 11.08 4.18
C PRO A 171 -1.40 12.09 3.80
N VAL A 172 -0.44 12.34 4.70
CA VAL A 172 0.72 13.20 4.40
C VAL A 172 1.63 12.53 3.36
N ILE A 173 1.93 11.23 3.50
CA ILE A 173 2.71 10.45 2.51
C ILE A 173 1.99 10.44 1.16
N PHE A 174 0.68 10.18 1.14
CA PHE A 174 -0.14 10.26 -0.08
C PHE A 174 0.01 11.62 -0.77
N CYS A 175 -0.02 12.72 -0.01
CA CYS A 175 0.16 14.07 -0.54
C CYS A 175 1.54 14.29 -1.14
N LEU A 176 2.60 13.86 -0.44
CA LEU A 176 3.98 13.94 -0.90
C LEU A 176 4.14 13.18 -2.22
N GLU A 177 3.67 11.94 -2.24
CA GLU A 177 3.79 11.01 -3.37
C GLU A 177 2.87 11.32 -4.54
N SER A 178 1.84 12.13 -4.33
CA SER A 178 1.02 12.72 -5.39
C SER A 178 1.64 13.99 -5.99
N GLY A 179 2.55 14.64 -5.26
CA GLY A 179 3.09 15.94 -5.62
C GLY A 179 4.24 15.90 -6.62
N SER A 180 4.61 17.04 -7.19
CA SER A 180 5.73 17.13 -8.15
C SER A 180 7.11 16.86 -7.52
N SER A 181 7.26 16.98 -6.20
CA SER A 181 8.48 16.68 -5.47
C SER A 181 8.17 16.29 -4.02
N VAL A 182 8.57 15.08 -3.63
CA VAL A 182 8.44 14.57 -2.26
C VAL A 182 9.24 15.45 -1.28
N THR A 183 10.39 15.95 -1.71
CA THR A 183 11.31 16.69 -0.81
C THR A 183 10.90 18.13 -0.55
N LYS A 184 10.10 18.73 -1.44
CA LYS A 184 9.70 20.15 -1.35
C LYS A 184 8.29 20.37 -0.81
N ASN A 185 7.45 19.34 -0.83
CA ASN A 185 6.03 19.47 -0.51
C ASN A 185 5.69 19.19 0.96
N LEU A 186 6.67 18.82 1.80
CA LEU A 186 6.44 18.42 3.19
C LEU A 186 5.60 19.43 3.97
N GLU A 187 6.01 20.70 4.01
CA GLU A 187 5.29 21.74 4.76
C GLU A 187 3.84 21.93 4.27
N ALA A 188 3.64 21.93 2.95
CA ALA A 188 2.29 22.06 2.37
C ALA A 188 1.41 20.85 2.71
N CYS A 189 1.95 19.64 2.66
CA CYS A 189 1.24 18.42 2.99
C CYS A 189 0.94 18.29 4.49
N LEU A 190 1.88 18.69 5.35
CA LEU A 190 1.66 18.79 6.80
C LEU A 190 0.55 19.78 7.10
N GLN A 191 0.55 20.96 6.48
CA GLN A 191 -0.49 21.97 6.72
C GLN A 191 -1.90 21.47 6.39
N ILE A 192 -2.05 20.60 5.40
CA ILE A 192 -3.35 20.06 4.97
C ILE A 192 -3.79 18.92 5.87
N TYR A 193 -2.90 17.96 6.15
CA TYR A 193 -3.29 16.68 6.75
C TYR A 193 -2.88 16.51 8.21
N ALA A 194 -1.87 17.24 8.67
CA ALA A 194 -1.32 17.11 10.02
C ALA A 194 -0.69 18.44 10.53
N PRO A 195 -1.44 19.55 10.59
CA PRO A 195 -0.90 20.86 10.97
C PRO A 195 -0.37 20.94 12.41
N GLN A 196 -0.70 19.95 13.24
CA GLN A 196 -0.17 19.79 14.59
C GLN A 196 1.25 19.21 14.64
N LEU A 197 1.75 18.62 13.55
CA LEU A 197 3.10 18.09 13.49
C LEU A 197 4.11 19.19 13.22
N ASP A 198 5.18 19.20 14.02
CA ASP A 198 6.28 20.14 13.87
C ASP A 198 7.23 19.66 12.77
N GLY A 199 7.20 20.33 11.62
CA GLY A 199 8.12 20.09 10.50
C GLY A 199 9.60 20.20 10.90
N GLY A 200 9.92 21.02 11.90
CA GLY A 200 11.27 21.15 12.45
C GLY A 200 11.77 19.87 13.12
N ARG A 201 10.89 19.11 13.80
CA ARG A 201 11.23 17.80 14.37
C ARG A 201 11.50 16.76 13.30
N ILE A 202 10.69 16.75 12.24
CA ILE A 202 10.89 15.87 11.09
C ILE A 202 12.23 16.21 10.42
N ALA A 203 12.52 17.48 10.17
CA ALA A 203 13.79 17.93 9.60
C ALA A 203 14.99 17.57 10.48
N ALA A 204 14.87 17.68 11.81
CA ALA A 204 15.91 17.26 12.75
C ALA A 204 16.13 15.74 12.72
N CYS A 205 15.06 14.94 12.61
CA CYS A 205 15.17 13.49 12.40
C CYS A 205 15.91 13.16 11.09
N VAL A 206 15.54 13.82 9.98
CA VAL A 206 16.14 13.60 8.65
C VAL A 206 17.64 13.86 8.64
N GLN A 207 18.10 14.88 9.38
CA GLN A 207 19.50 15.26 9.47
C GLN A 207 20.28 14.54 10.58
N GLY A 208 19.57 13.84 11.47
CA GLY A 208 20.11 13.26 12.69
C GLY A 208 20.37 11.76 12.61
N ASP A 209 21.04 11.25 13.64
CA ASP A 209 21.35 9.82 13.76
C ASP A 209 20.07 8.96 13.89
N THR A 210 18.96 9.55 14.38
CA THR A 210 17.65 8.89 14.43
C THR A 210 17.17 8.50 13.03
N GLY A 211 17.18 9.43 12.07
CA GLY A 211 16.78 9.13 10.69
C GLY A 211 17.69 8.09 10.06
N ALA A 212 19.02 8.20 10.26
CA ALA A 212 19.97 7.21 9.78
C ALA A 212 19.70 5.80 10.35
N ALA A 213 19.41 5.68 11.65
CA ALA A 213 19.07 4.40 12.27
C ALA A 213 17.74 3.83 11.74
N LEU A 214 16.75 4.67 11.48
CA LEU A 214 15.47 4.24 10.93
C LEU A 214 15.60 3.79 9.47
N MET A 215 16.34 4.51 8.64
CA MET A 215 16.62 4.09 7.26
C MET A 215 17.44 2.80 7.22
N HIS A 216 18.41 2.62 8.11
CA HIS A 216 19.12 1.34 8.26
C HIS A 216 18.17 0.20 8.67
N ARG A 217 17.21 0.47 9.56
CA ARG A 217 16.18 -0.52 9.91
C ARG A 217 15.32 -0.89 8.69
N ASN A 218 14.93 0.07 7.86
CA ASN A 218 14.20 -0.22 6.62
C ASN A 218 15.06 -1.05 5.65
N ALA A 219 16.37 -0.82 5.61
CA ALA A 219 17.31 -1.66 4.87
C ALA A 219 17.23 -3.12 5.33
N GLN A 220 17.37 -3.34 6.64
CA GLN A 220 17.32 -4.67 7.24
C GLN A 220 15.99 -5.39 6.99
N LEU A 221 14.87 -4.67 7.07
CA LEU A 221 13.55 -5.23 6.74
C LEU A 221 13.47 -5.66 5.27
N THR A 222 14.03 -4.85 4.38
CA THR A 222 14.02 -5.10 2.94
C THR A 222 14.95 -6.26 2.55
N GLU A 223 16.12 -6.35 3.18
CA GLU A 223 17.08 -7.46 3.01
C GLU A 223 16.53 -8.79 3.54
N ALA A 224 15.71 -8.74 4.59
CA ALA A 224 15.10 -9.92 5.20
C ALA A 224 13.92 -10.49 4.38
N LEU A 225 13.54 -9.87 3.27
CA LEU A 225 12.47 -10.35 2.40
C LEU A 225 12.79 -11.75 1.85
N SER A 226 11.78 -12.63 1.91
CA SER A 226 11.84 -13.98 1.36
C SER A 226 10.60 -14.23 0.50
N PRO A 227 10.76 -14.41 -0.83
CA PRO A 227 12.02 -14.27 -1.58
C PRO A 227 12.56 -12.83 -1.56
N PRO A 228 13.87 -12.62 -1.80
CA PRO A 228 14.43 -11.29 -1.98
C PRO A 228 13.68 -10.54 -3.08
N HIS A 229 13.39 -9.27 -2.85
CA HIS A 229 12.72 -8.43 -3.85
C HIS A 229 13.56 -8.30 -5.12
N GLN A 230 12.91 -8.29 -6.28
CA GLN A 230 13.57 -8.18 -7.58
C GLN A 230 13.37 -6.80 -8.24
N TYR A 231 12.37 -6.07 -7.74
CA TYR A 231 11.95 -4.74 -8.18
C TYR A 231 11.06 -4.14 -7.09
N VAL A 232 10.70 -2.87 -7.28
CA VAL A 232 9.70 -2.17 -6.47
C VAL A 232 8.61 -1.56 -7.36
N PRO A 233 7.36 -1.42 -6.89
CA PRO A 233 6.87 -1.75 -5.54
C PRO A 233 6.89 -3.26 -5.29
N TRP A 234 7.28 -3.66 -4.07
CA TRP A 234 7.24 -5.06 -3.65
C TRP A 234 6.16 -5.25 -2.59
N ILE A 235 5.14 -6.04 -2.92
CA ILE A 235 3.92 -6.17 -2.14
C ILE A 235 3.95 -7.51 -1.41
N VAL A 236 3.78 -7.46 -0.09
CA VAL A 236 3.67 -8.65 0.77
C VAL A 236 2.28 -8.67 1.39
N ILE A 237 1.54 -9.75 1.16
CA ILE A 237 0.18 -9.96 1.68
C ILE A 237 0.20 -11.09 2.70
N ASN A 238 -0.26 -10.83 3.93
CA ASN A 238 -0.26 -11.78 5.04
C ASN A 238 1.12 -12.47 5.24
N GLY A 239 2.18 -11.65 5.18
CA GLY A 239 3.57 -12.12 5.32
C GLY A 239 4.14 -12.90 4.12
N LYS A 240 3.41 -13.00 3.00
CA LYS A 240 3.85 -13.74 1.81
C LYS A 240 3.87 -12.86 0.56
N HIS A 241 4.92 -13.02 -0.25
CA HIS A 241 4.98 -12.52 -1.62
C HIS A 241 4.90 -13.68 -2.60
N THR A 242 4.10 -13.53 -3.66
CA THR A 242 4.16 -14.34 -4.89
C THR A 242 3.87 -13.44 -6.09
N ASP A 243 4.32 -13.85 -7.27
CA ASP A 243 4.05 -13.12 -8.52
C ASP A 243 2.53 -12.96 -8.76
N GLU A 244 1.72 -13.96 -8.38
CA GLU A 244 0.26 -13.88 -8.50
C GLU A 244 -0.35 -12.88 -7.53
N LEU A 245 0.14 -12.79 -6.29
CA LEU A 245 -0.35 -11.81 -5.31
C LEU A 245 0.04 -10.40 -5.72
N GLN A 246 1.28 -10.21 -6.19
CA GLN A 246 1.75 -8.94 -6.76
C GLN A 246 0.84 -8.50 -7.92
N ALA A 247 0.64 -9.36 -8.93
CA ALA A 247 -0.17 -9.05 -10.09
C ALA A 247 -1.64 -8.76 -9.73
N GLN A 248 -2.21 -9.49 -8.77
CA GLN A 248 -3.58 -9.23 -8.30
C GLN A 248 -3.70 -7.90 -7.56
N ALA A 249 -2.71 -7.56 -6.73
CA ALA A 249 -2.68 -6.30 -5.99
C ALA A 249 -2.53 -5.10 -6.95
N GLU A 250 -1.66 -5.21 -7.96
CA GLU A 250 -1.48 -4.16 -8.97
C GLU A 250 -2.69 -4.00 -9.90
N ALA A 251 -3.45 -5.08 -10.14
CA ALA A 251 -4.64 -5.03 -11.00
C ALA A 251 -5.89 -4.50 -10.28
N SER A 252 -6.09 -4.89 -9.02
CA SER A 252 -7.16 -4.37 -8.16
C SER A 252 -6.88 -4.76 -6.71
N LEU A 253 -6.25 -3.86 -5.97
CA LEU A 253 -5.94 -4.09 -4.57
C LEU A 253 -7.23 -4.24 -3.74
N LEU A 254 -8.21 -3.36 -3.94
CA LEU A 254 -9.51 -3.45 -3.29
C LEU A 254 -10.16 -4.82 -3.50
N GLY A 255 -10.17 -5.30 -4.75
CA GLY A 255 -10.72 -6.61 -5.08
C GLY A 255 -9.96 -7.76 -4.41
N LEU A 256 -8.63 -7.67 -4.32
CA LEU A 256 -7.82 -8.65 -3.61
C LEU A 256 -8.12 -8.68 -2.12
N ILE A 257 -8.14 -7.52 -1.44
CA ILE A 257 -8.40 -7.46 0.00
C ILE A 257 -9.81 -7.97 0.33
N CYS A 258 -10.83 -7.59 -0.45
CA CYS A 258 -12.19 -8.11 -0.27
C CYS A 258 -12.30 -9.64 -0.43
N ARG A 259 -11.45 -10.27 -1.24
CA ARG A 259 -11.42 -11.74 -1.37
C ARG A 259 -10.73 -12.42 -0.19
N LEU A 260 -9.75 -11.76 0.40
CA LEU A 260 -8.92 -12.32 1.48
C LEU A 260 -9.50 -12.06 2.87
N TYR A 261 -10.29 -11.00 3.03
CA TYR A 261 -10.98 -10.68 4.27
C TYR A 261 -12.28 -11.51 4.38
N GLN A 262 -12.28 -12.54 5.24
CA GLN A 262 -13.39 -13.49 5.43
C GLN A 262 -14.02 -13.35 6.81
#